data_AF-A0A9P6G9Q8-F1
#
_entry.id   AF-A0A9P6G9Q8-F1
#
_cell.length_a   1.000
_cell.length_b   1.000
_cell.length_c   1.000
_cell.angle_alpha   90.00
_cell.angle_beta   90.00
_cell.angle_gamma   90.00
#
_symmetry.space_group_name_H-M   'P 1'
#
loop_
_entity.id
_entity.type
_entity.pdbx_description
1 polymer ?
#
loop_
_entity_poly.entity_id
_entity_poly.type
_entity_poly.pdbx_seq_one_letter_code
_entity_poly.pdbx_strand_id
1 'polypeptide(L)'
;MDCYTVASSHPTSFLDDEIAALTLQLEEIGIYSEAGKGKYAVGNPPDIELAYGSFQAELQSYRAFRADQDLARSIGAAVYSDGPAIADLTAQEVQSQRGSAVRTANQQYRSGRPPIVLPLNISSLLACSCVCKAQFCYVCGEKWKTCRCDVADINRIEERAEEVVDRDAGEVLPPVERQRRVARVRNELEQNHECEHPGRFQKLWRHDGYGGRRGFQCEMCYDRHWKYILQCRHCFVNVCEECRRHRI
;
A
#
# COMPACT_ATOMS: atom_id res chain seq x y z
N MET A 1 16.06 36.59 -1.65
CA MET A 1 14.65 36.21 -1.90
C MET A 1 14.51 34.87 -1.24
N ASP A 2 14.16 34.94 0.04
CA ASP A 2 14.46 33.87 0.98
C ASP A 2 13.27 32.93 1.03
N CYS A 3 13.55 31.68 0.71
CA CYS A 3 12.58 30.59 0.68
C CYS A 3 12.19 30.26 2.13
N TYR A 4 11.07 30.80 2.60
CA TYR A 4 10.48 30.39 3.87
C TYR A 4 10.00 28.94 3.73
N THR A 5 10.79 28.00 4.27
CA THR A 5 10.34 26.67 4.64
C THR A 5 9.35 26.81 5.79
N VAL A 6 8.06 26.81 5.47
CA VAL A 6 7.02 26.56 6.48
C VAL A 6 7.16 25.10 6.88
N ALA A 7 7.94 24.84 7.92
CA ALA A 7 7.86 23.58 8.64
C ALA A 7 6.43 23.48 9.18
N SER A 8 5.62 22.59 8.59
CA SER A 8 4.36 22.19 9.17
C SER A 8 4.66 21.34 10.41
N SER A 9 4.96 22.00 11.53
CA SER A 9 4.76 21.40 12.84
C SER A 9 3.24 21.33 13.09
N HIS A 10 2.78 20.28 13.78
CA HIS A 10 1.42 20.11 14.32
C HIS A 10 0.40 19.26 13.51
N PRO A 11 0.77 18.02 13.13
CA PRO A 11 -0.21 16.92 13.23
C PRO A 11 0.15 15.84 14.25
N THR A 12 1.42 15.67 14.59
CA THR A 12 1.91 14.64 15.53
C THR A 12 1.63 15.04 16.98
N SER A 13 1.94 16.30 17.36
CA SER A 13 1.75 16.74 18.74
C SER A 13 0.31 16.62 19.22
N PHE A 14 -0.69 16.82 18.36
CA PHE A 14 -2.09 16.70 18.76
C PHE A 14 -2.50 15.25 19.10
N LEU A 15 -1.99 14.25 18.36
CA LEU A 15 -2.26 12.84 18.70
C LEU A 15 -1.49 12.42 19.96
N ASP A 16 -0.25 12.89 20.11
CA ASP A 16 0.57 12.65 21.30
C ASP A 16 -0.09 13.25 22.55
N ASP A 17 -0.60 14.47 22.45
CA ASP A 17 -1.32 15.19 23.51
C ASP A 17 -2.63 14.45 23.87
N GLU A 18 -3.36 13.92 22.87
CA GLU A 18 -4.60 13.17 23.09
C GLU A 18 -4.34 11.81 23.75
N ILE A 19 -3.29 11.09 23.33
CA ILE A 19 -2.87 9.83 23.95
C ILE A 19 -2.41 10.07 25.40
N ALA A 20 -1.67 11.14 25.66
CA ALA A 20 -1.25 11.52 27.00
C ALA A 20 -2.46 11.86 27.89
N ALA A 21 -3.42 12.65 27.39
CA ALA A 21 -4.64 12.99 28.12
C ALA A 21 -5.49 11.75 28.47
N LEU A 22 -5.66 10.82 27.53
CA LEU A 22 -6.38 9.56 27.78
C LEU A 22 -5.65 8.67 28.79
N THR A 23 -4.31 8.67 28.77
CA THR A 23 -3.50 7.93 29.75
C THR A 23 -3.72 8.48 31.15
N LEU A 24 -3.67 9.80 31.32
CA LEU A 24 -3.93 10.46 32.60
C LEU A 24 -5.36 10.20 33.11
N GLN A 25 -6.37 10.24 32.24
CA GLN A 25 -7.75 9.91 32.63
C GLN A 25 -7.91 8.46 33.11
N LEU A 26 -7.22 7.51 32.47
CA LEU A 26 -7.24 6.10 32.89
C LEU A 26 -6.55 5.90 34.24
N GLU A 27 -5.46 6.62 34.51
CA GLU A 27 -4.79 6.61 35.81
C GLU A 27 -5.70 7.17 36.92
N GLU A 28 -6.39 8.29 36.66
CA GLU A 28 -7.34 8.88 37.59
C GLU A 28 -8.49 7.91 37.93
N ILE A 29 -9.11 7.30 36.92
CA ILE A 29 -10.17 6.30 37.10
C ILE A 29 -9.65 5.09 37.88
N GLY A 30 -8.42 4.65 37.62
CA GLY A 30 -7.75 3.57 38.37
C GLY A 30 -7.70 3.85 39.87
N ILE A 31 -7.28 5.06 40.25
CA ILE A 31 -7.21 5.49 41.66
C ILE A 31 -8.59 5.46 42.33
N TYR A 32 -9.65 5.95 41.66
CA TYR A 32 -11.01 5.92 42.20
C TYR A 32 -11.55 4.48 42.36
N SER A 33 -11.25 3.59 41.41
CA SER A 33 -11.68 2.18 41.45
C SER A 33 -11.03 1.40 42.60
N GLU A 34 -9.80 1.75 42.98
CA GLU A 34 -9.09 1.11 44.09
C GLU A 34 -9.59 1.59 45.46
N ALA A 35 -9.99 2.87 45.55
CA ALA A 35 -10.56 3.46 46.77
C ALA A 35 -12.03 3.05 47.03
N GLY A 36 -12.77 2.65 45.99
CA GLY A 36 -14.22 2.45 46.02
C GLY A 36 -14.73 1.04 46.34
N LYS A 37 -13.87 0.05 46.62
CA LYS A 37 -14.26 -1.37 46.78
C LYS A 37 -15.19 -1.62 47.98
N GLY A 38 -16.48 -1.36 47.78
CA GLY A 38 -17.56 -1.63 48.74
C GLY A 38 -17.94 -3.10 48.80
N LYS A 39 -18.54 -3.53 49.92
CA LYS A 39 -19.07 -4.88 50.10
C LYS A 39 -20.46 -4.97 49.44
N TYR A 40 -20.54 -5.59 48.27
CA TYR A 40 -21.82 -5.92 47.62
C TYR A 40 -21.92 -7.42 47.34
N ALA A 41 -23.15 -7.90 47.13
CA ALA A 41 -23.41 -9.30 46.84
C ALA A 41 -22.73 -9.72 45.52
N VAL A 42 -22.13 -10.91 45.51
CA VAL A 42 -21.45 -11.45 44.33
C VAL A 42 -22.42 -11.49 43.14
N GLY A 43 -22.03 -10.86 42.02
CA GLY A 43 -22.85 -10.79 40.81
C GLY A 43 -23.79 -9.58 40.72
N ASN A 44 -23.93 -8.78 41.78
CA ASN A 44 -24.75 -7.57 41.80
C ASN A 44 -23.91 -6.33 42.15
N PRO A 45 -23.00 -5.89 41.25
CA PRO A 45 -22.32 -4.62 41.41
C PRO A 45 -23.32 -3.46 41.37
N PRO A 46 -23.07 -2.37 42.13
CA PRO A 46 -23.81 -1.13 41.98
C PRO A 46 -23.74 -0.59 40.54
N ASP A 47 -24.80 0.07 40.08
CA ASP A 47 -24.84 0.67 38.73
C ASP A 47 -23.65 1.57 38.43
N ILE A 48 -23.15 2.27 39.45
CA ILE A 48 -21.98 3.15 39.33
C ILE A 48 -20.68 2.37 39.01
N GLU A 49 -20.49 1.18 39.58
CA GLU A 49 -19.34 0.31 39.28
C GLU A 49 -19.42 -0.25 37.85
N LEU A 50 -20.63 -0.61 37.39
CA LEU A 50 -20.86 -1.03 36.01
C LEU A 50 -20.60 0.11 35.01
N ALA A 51 -21.07 1.32 35.33
CA ALA A 51 -20.84 2.50 34.51
C ALA A 51 -19.36 2.85 34.42
N TYR A 52 -18.62 2.80 35.54
CA TYR A 52 -17.17 3.00 35.54
C TYR A 52 -16.42 1.95 34.72
N GLY A 53 -16.76 0.67 34.88
CA GLY A 53 -16.15 -0.41 34.10
C GLY A 53 -16.40 -0.24 32.59
N SER A 54 -17.62 0.15 32.20
CA SER A 54 -17.95 0.44 30.80
C SER A 54 -17.17 1.64 30.28
N PHE A 55 -17.08 2.72 31.05
CA PHE A 55 -16.37 3.93 30.66
C PHE A 55 -14.85 3.70 30.54
N GLN A 56 -14.27 2.93 31.46
CA GLN A 56 -12.86 2.53 31.41
C GLN A 56 -12.57 1.71 30.16
N ALA A 57 -13.43 0.74 29.81
CA ALA A 57 -13.27 -0.06 28.61
C ALA A 57 -13.37 0.78 27.32
N GLU A 58 -14.26 1.78 27.30
CA GLU A 58 -14.38 2.72 26.18
C GLU A 58 -13.12 3.56 26.00
N LEU A 59 -12.59 4.16 27.07
CA LEU A 59 -11.36 4.95 27.03
C LEU A 59 -10.14 4.12 26.64
N GLN A 60 -10.04 2.88 27.14
CA GLN A 60 -8.98 1.94 26.73
C GLN A 60 -9.04 1.64 25.23
N SER A 61 -10.25 1.39 24.72
CA SER A 61 -10.47 1.12 23.29
C SER A 61 -10.09 2.33 22.44
N TYR A 62 -10.44 3.54 22.89
CA TYR A 62 -10.13 4.77 22.17
C TYR A 62 -8.63 5.09 22.19
N ARG A 63 -7.95 4.90 23.33
CA ARG A 63 -6.50 5.05 23.44
C ARG A 63 -5.76 4.06 22.53
N ALA A 64 -6.19 2.80 22.49
CA ALA A 64 -5.62 1.80 21.59
C ALA A 64 -5.77 2.22 20.12
N PHE A 65 -6.96 2.68 19.73
CA PHE A 65 -7.22 3.19 18.38
C PHE A 65 -6.30 4.37 17.99
N ARG A 66 -6.08 5.31 18.92
CA ARG A 66 -5.17 6.45 18.67
C ARG A 66 -3.70 6.04 18.59
N ALA A 67 -3.26 5.11 19.45
CA ALA A 67 -1.91 4.56 19.39
C ALA A 67 -1.65 3.83 18.05
N ASP A 68 -2.63 3.06 17.57
CA ASP A 68 -2.53 2.39 16.26
C ASP A 68 -2.46 3.40 15.11
N GLN A 69 -3.21 4.50 15.19
CA GLN A 69 -3.16 5.59 14.20
C GLN A 69 -1.78 6.26 14.15
N ASP A 70 -1.19 6.52 15.33
CA ASP A 70 0.14 7.12 15.41
C ASP A 70 1.24 6.16 14.89
N LEU A 71 1.17 4.88 15.27
CA LEU A 71 2.06 3.86 14.75
C LEU A 71 1.97 3.75 13.23
N ALA A 72 0.76 3.72 12.67
CA ALA A 72 0.55 3.66 11.22
C ALA A 72 1.12 4.89 10.50
N ARG A 73 0.99 6.08 11.10
CA ARG A 73 1.57 7.31 10.57
C ARG A 73 3.10 7.27 10.60
N SER A 74 3.69 6.81 11.70
CA SER A 74 5.14 6.65 11.85
C SER A 74 5.71 5.70 10.80
N ILE A 75 5.07 4.54 10.61
CA ILE A 75 5.44 3.58 9.55
C ILE A 75 5.33 4.24 8.17
N GLY A 76 4.23 4.93 7.88
CA GLY A 76 4.04 5.62 6.60
C GLY A 76 5.12 6.66 6.32
N ALA A 77 5.49 7.46 7.34
CA ALA A 77 6.55 8.46 7.24
C ALA A 77 7.91 7.81 6.96
N ALA A 78 8.26 6.74 7.67
CA ALA A 78 9.52 6.01 7.46
C ALA A 78 9.60 5.38 6.06
N VAL A 79 8.53 4.75 5.59
CA VAL A 79 8.50 4.18 4.22
C VAL A 79 8.67 5.27 3.17
N TYR A 80 8.05 6.43 3.37
CA TYR A 80 8.18 7.55 2.43
C TYR A 80 9.60 8.14 2.44
N SER A 81 10.19 8.38 3.61
CA SER A 81 11.55 8.92 3.72
C SER A 81 12.60 7.97 3.17
N ASP A 82 12.42 6.67 3.43
CA ASP A 82 13.42 5.65 3.11
C ASP A 82 13.26 5.12 1.68
N GLY A 83 12.12 5.43 1.03
CA GLY A 83 11.77 4.99 -0.33
C GLY A 83 12.89 5.19 -1.37
N PRO A 84 13.46 6.40 -1.51
CA PRO A 84 14.54 6.65 -2.47
C PRO A 84 15.80 5.81 -2.20
N ALA A 85 16.21 5.67 -0.93
CA ALA A 85 17.38 4.88 -0.56
C ALA A 85 17.14 3.38 -0.81
N ILE A 86 15.94 2.88 -0.54
CA ILE A 86 15.52 1.50 -0.84
C ILE A 86 15.55 1.28 -2.36
N ALA A 87 15.05 2.23 -3.17
CA ALA A 87 15.07 2.14 -4.63
C ALA A 87 16.51 2.08 -5.17
N ASP A 88 17.42 2.91 -4.66
CA ASP A 88 18.82 2.91 -5.07
C ASP A 88 19.52 1.59 -4.71
N LEU A 89 19.31 1.09 -3.49
CA LEU A 89 19.90 -0.18 -3.04
C LEU A 89 19.37 -1.36 -3.85
N THR A 90 18.06 -1.41 -4.11
CA THR A 90 17.47 -2.47 -4.94
C THR A 90 17.96 -2.41 -6.39
N ALA A 91 18.15 -1.22 -6.96
CA ALA A 91 18.74 -1.04 -8.29
C ALA A 91 20.20 -1.54 -8.33
N GLN A 92 21.00 -1.22 -7.31
CA GLN A 92 22.39 -1.68 -7.20
C GLN A 92 22.49 -3.20 -7.04
N GLU A 93 21.58 -3.83 -6.30
CA GLU A 93 21.55 -5.27 -6.12
C GLU A 93 21.16 -5.99 -7.43
N VAL A 94 20.17 -5.49 -8.17
CA VAL A 94 19.81 -6.00 -9.49
C VAL A 94 20.98 -5.87 -10.48
N GLN A 95 21.72 -4.76 -10.44
CA GLN A 95 22.90 -4.53 -11.28
C GLN A 95 24.06 -5.47 -10.90
N SER A 96 24.31 -5.68 -9.61
CA SER A 96 25.37 -6.58 -9.11
C SER A 96 25.07 -8.05 -9.43
N GLN A 97 23.81 -8.48 -9.31
CA GLN A 97 23.40 -9.83 -9.71
C GLN A 97 23.56 -10.08 -11.22
N ARG A 98 23.37 -9.05 -12.06
CA ARG A 98 23.65 -9.13 -13.50
C ARG A 98 25.15 -9.27 -13.80
N GLY A 99 26.03 -8.69 -12.99
CA GLY A 99 27.49 -8.81 -13.10
C GLY A 99 28.03 -10.19 -12.70
N SER A 100 27.45 -10.84 -11.69
CA SER A 100 27.86 -12.18 -11.25
C SER A 100 27.26 -13.33 -12.09
N ALA A 101 26.17 -13.08 -12.84
CA ALA A 101 25.53 -14.08 -13.69
C ALA A 101 26.38 -14.54 -14.90
N VAL A 102 27.41 -13.78 -15.30
CA VAL A 102 28.27 -14.15 -16.43
C VAL A 102 29.31 -15.22 -16.06
N ARG A 103 29.70 -15.35 -14.77
CA ARG A 103 30.74 -16.32 -14.37
C ARG A 103 30.18 -17.64 -13.81
N THR A 104 28.96 -17.67 -13.27
CA THR A 104 28.40 -18.89 -12.64
C THR A 104 27.49 -19.70 -13.58
N ALA A 105 27.07 -19.13 -14.73
CA ALA A 105 26.19 -19.79 -15.69
C ALA A 105 26.81 -21.02 -16.38
N ASN A 106 28.14 -21.19 -16.37
CA ASN A 106 28.81 -22.31 -17.04
C ASN A 106 29.01 -23.58 -16.20
N GLN A 107 28.64 -23.58 -14.91
CA GLN A 107 28.86 -24.76 -14.05
C GLN A 107 27.58 -25.40 -13.50
N GLN A 108 26.42 -24.73 -13.64
CA GLN A 108 25.14 -25.17 -13.07
C GLN A 108 24.18 -25.85 -14.05
N TYR A 109 24.67 -26.29 -15.22
CA TYR A 109 23.92 -27.11 -16.17
C TYR A 109 24.07 -28.62 -15.88
N ARG A 110 23.81 -29.10 -14.66
CA ARG A 110 23.80 -30.57 -14.38
C ARG A 110 22.82 -31.08 -13.32
N SER A 111 22.02 -30.25 -12.65
CA SER A 111 20.99 -30.77 -11.74
C SER A 111 19.69 -29.98 -11.91
N GLY A 112 18.70 -30.63 -12.50
CA GLY A 112 17.39 -30.06 -12.86
C GLY A 112 16.50 -29.73 -11.66
N ARG A 113 16.82 -28.65 -10.94
CA ARG A 113 15.86 -27.94 -10.09
C ARG A 113 15.80 -26.47 -10.51
N PRO A 114 14.62 -25.93 -10.85
CA PRO A 114 14.49 -24.50 -11.11
C PRO A 114 14.76 -23.72 -9.82
N PRO A 115 15.44 -22.56 -9.90
CA PRO A 115 15.64 -21.71 -8.72
C PRO A 115 14.29 -21.18 -8.23
N ILE A 116 14.01 -21.38 -6.95
CA ILE A 116 12.94 -20.68 -6.23
C ILE A 116 13.42 -19.24 -6.07
N VAL A 117 13.01 -18.37 -6.98
CA VAL A 117 13.09 -16.93 -6.80
C VAL A 117 11.84 -16.49 -6.04
N LEU A 118 11.99 -16.26 -4.74
CA LEU A 118 10.99 -15.53 -3.96
C LEU A 118 11.16 -14.03 -4.28
N PRO A 119 10.18 -13.36 -4.91
CA PRO A 119 10.21 -11.91 -4.96
C PRO A 119 9.79 -11.39 -3.58
N LEU A 120 10.76 -10.85 -2.84
CA LEU A 120 10.50 -9.93 -1.73
C LEU A 120 9.81 -8.69 -2.33
N ASN A 121 8.48 -8.76 -2.44
CA ASN A 121 7.66 -7.65 -2.85
C ASN A 121 7.49 -6.72 -1.65
N ILE A 122 8.20 -5.61 -1.66
CA ILE A 122 8.07 -4.53 -0.67
C ILE A 122 6.61 -3.97 -0.65
N SER A 123 5.79 -4.26 -1.67
CA SER A 123 4.34 -3.96 -1.64
C SER A 123 3.53 -4.86 -0.70
N SER A 124 4.06 -5.99 -0.23
CA SER A 124 3.36 -6.85 0.73
C SER A 124 3.46 -6.34 2.17
N LEU A 125 4.34 -5.35 2.43
CA LEU A 125 4.47 -4.67 3.72
C LEU A 125 3.58 -3.43 3.83
N LEU A 126 2.93 -3.00 2.73
CA LEU A 126 2.12 -1.79 2.72
C LEU A 126 0.61 -2.05 2.89
N ALA A 127 0.26 -3.06 3.67
CA ALA A 127 -1.11 -3.31 4.09
C ALA A 127 -1.14 -3.60 5.60
N CYS A 128 -1.00 -2.57 6.42
CA CYS A 128 -1.56 -2.60 7.78
C CYS A 128 -3.09 -2.58 7.65
N SER A 129 -3.70 -3.69 7.25
CA SER A 129 -5.15 -3.82 7.34
C SER A 129 -5.51 -3.97 8.81
N CYS A 130 -5.89 -2.87 9.45
CA CYS A 130 -6.63 -2.92 10.71
C CYS A 130 -7.76 -3.95 10.56
N VAL A 131 -7.96 -4.81 11.56
CA VAL A 131 -9.07 -5.78 11.59
C VAL A 131 -10.43 -5.09 11.41
N CYS A 132 -10.48 -3.78 11.71
CA CYS A 132 -11.61 -2.88 11.55
C CYS A 132 -11.91 -2.42 10.11
N LYS A 133 -11.08 -2.73 9.10
CA LYS A 133 -11.18 -2.24 7.70
C LYS A 133 -11.21 -0.71 7.55
N ALA A 134 -10.78 0.05 8.56
CA ALA A 134 -10.74 1.49 8.47
C ALA A 134 -9.70 1.93 7.42
N GLN A 135 -10.10 2.85 6.54
CA GLN A 135 -9.23 3.46 5.54
C GLN A 135 -8.90 4.89 6.00
N PHE A 136 -7.61 5.25 5.95
CA PHE A 136 -7.11 6.57 6.32
C PHE A 136 -6.12 7.07 5.26
N CYS A 137 -5.96 8.39 5.16
CA CYS A 137 -4.93 8.99 4.32
C CYS A 137 -3.56 8.73 4.96
N TYR A 138 -2.62 8.13 4.22
CA TYR A 138 -1.28 7.86 4.76
C TYR A 138 -0.44 9.14 4.97
N VAL A 139 -0.81 10.25 4.32
CA VAL A 139 -0.10 11.54 4.43
C VAL A 139 -0.45 12.27 5.73
N CYS A 140 -1.74 12.32 6.11
CA CYS A 140 -2.19 13.07 7.30
C CYS A 140 -2.85 12.22 8.39
N GLY A 141 -3.20 10.96 8.11
CA GLY A 141 -3.88 10.06 9.03
C GLY A 141 -5.40 10.29 9.16
N GLU A 142 -5.98 11.21 8.40
CA GLU A 142 -7.41 11.52 8.45
C GLU A 142 -8.26 10.46 7.73
N LYS A 143 -9.58 10.44 7.95
CA LYS A 143 -10.48 9.46 7.30
C LYS A 143 -10.30 9.53 5.77
N TRP A 144 -10.31 8.36 5.12
CA TRP A 144 -10.11 8.31 3.67
C TRP A 144 -11.12 9.19 2.92
N LYS A 145 -10.64 9.96 1.93
CA LYS A 145 -11.38 10.97 1.14
C LYS A 145 -11.97 12.16 1.93
N THR A 146 -11.62 12.38 3.20
CA THR A 146 -12.05 13.58 3.94
C THR A 146 -11.00 14.69 3.95
N CYS A 147 -9.74 14.36 3.69
CA CYS A 147 -8.65 15.32 3.58
C CYS A 147 -8.46 15.81 2.13
N ARG A 148 -7.80 16.97 1.96
CA ARG A 148 -7.35 17.50 0.66
C ARG A 148 -5.86 17.24 0.38
N CYS A 149 -5.26 16.25 1.04
CA CYS A 149 -3.88 15.87 0.75
C CYS A 149 -3.75 15.45 -0.71
N ASP A 150 -2.67 15.88 -1.35
CA ASP A 150 -2.36 15.50 -2.73
C ASP A 150 -1.86 14.05 -2.73
N VAL A 151 -2.81 13.10 -2.70
CA VAL A 151 -2.51 11.66 -2.66
C VAL A 151 -2.07 11.13 -4.04
N ALA A 152 -2.19 11.97 -5.07
CA ALA A 152 -1.67 11.72 -6.40
C ALA A 152 -0.17 12.05 -6.41
N ASP A 153 0.66 11.10 -6.01
CA ASP A 153 2.09 11.19 -6.32
C ASP A 153 2.24 11.14 -7.86
N ILE A 154 2.45 12.31 -8.47
CA ILE A 154 2.58 12.50 -9.91
C ILE A 154 3.67 11.57 -10.47
N ASN A 155 4.72 11.31 -9.68
CA ASN A 155 5.80 10.41 -10.07
C ASN A 155 5.31 8.97 -10.27
N ARG A 156 4.31 8.55 -9.47
CA ARG A 156 3.72 7.20 -9.55
C ARG A 156 2.85 7.01 -10.80
N ILE A 157 2.18 8.07 -11.28
CA ILE A 157 1.41 8.01 -12.53
C ILE A 157 2.35 7.94 -13.73
N GLU A 158 3.44 8.69 -13.70
CA GLU A 158 4.45 8.67 -14.76
C GLU A 158 5.16 7.31 -14.83
N GLU A 159 5.65 6.79 -13.70
CA GLU A 159 6.24 5.45 -13.60
C GLU A 159 5.26 4.39 -14.12
N ARG A 160 3.99 4.46 -13.70
CA ARG A 160 2.98 3.51 -14.16
C ARG A 160 2.72 3.60 -15.67
N ALA A 161 2.74 4.81 -16.23
CA ALA A 161 2.58 4.99 -17.68
C ALA A 161 3.76 4.37 -18.45
N GLU A 162 4.98 4.51 -17.93
CA GLU A 162 6.16 3.85 -18.47
C GLU A 162 6.05 2.32 -18.42
N GLU A 163 5.69 1.75 -17.26
CA GLU A 163 5.49 0.31 -17.10
C GLU A 163 4.49 -0.25 -18.10
N VAL A 164 3.34 0.43 -18.28
CA VAL A 164 2.29 0.01 -19.21
C VAL A 164 2.81 -0.01 -20.64
N VAL A 165 3.53 1.04 -21.06
CA VAL A 165 4.08 1.14 -22.41
C VAL A 165 5.14 0.06 -22.64
N ASP A 166 6.06 -0.13 -21.70
CA ASP A 166 7.15 -1.10 -21.84
C ASP A 166 6.63 -2.54 -21.78
N ARG A 167 5.59 -2.81 -20.98
CA ARG A 167 4.92 -4.12 -20.91
C ARG A 167 4.18 -4.46 -22.19
N ASP A 168 3.46 -3.49 -22.75
CA ASP A 168 2.63 -3.68 -23.95
C ASP A 168 3.46 -3.61 -25.24
N ALA A 169 4.64 -2.98 -25.17
CA ALA A 169 5.64 -3.01 -26.24
C ALA A 169 6.20 -4.43 -26.39
N GLY A 170 5.76 -5.15 -27.42
CA GLY A 170 6.34 -6.46 -27.77
C GLY A 170 7.81 -6.40 -28.21
N GLU A 171 8.30 -5.22 -28.58
CA GLU A 171 9.66 -4.93 -29.05
C GLU A 171 10.15 -3.57 -28.51
N VAL A 172 11.47 -3.34 -28.54
CA VAL A 172 12.07 -2.08 -28.09
C VAL A 172 11.60 -0.93 -29.00
N LEU A 173 10.88 0.02 -28.43
CA LEU A 173 10.38 1.20 -29.16
C LEU A 173 11.48 2.27 -29.31
N PRO A 174 11.54 2.99 -30.45
CA PRO A 174 12.38 4.17 -30.57
C PRO A 174 12.05 5.21 -29.48
N PRO A 175 13.04 5.94 -28.92
CA PRO A 175 12.85 6.82 -27.77
C PRO A 175 11.71 7.83 -27.92
N VAL A 176 11.60 8.46 -29.10
CA VAL A 176 10.57 9.47 -29.38
C VAL A 176 9.16 8.84 -29.39
N GLU A 177 9.03 7.64 -29.96
CA GLU A 177 7.76 6.92 -30.00
C GLU A 177 7.36 6.41 -28.61
N ARG A 178 8.33 5.91 -27.83
CA ARG A 178 8.11 5.54 -26.42
C ARG A 178 7.56 6.73 -25.65
N GLN A 179 8.23 7.87 -25.70
CA GLN A 179 7.80 9.09 -24.98
C GLN A 179 6.40 9.55 -25.37
N ARG A 180 6.04 9.51 -26.66
CA ARG A 180 4.68 9.83 -27.12
C ARG A 180 3.63 8.89 -26.54
N ARG A 181 3.92 7.58 -26.50
CA ARG A 181 3.01 6.59 -25.90
C ARG A 181 2.90 6.76 -24.40
N VAL A 182 4.00 7.02 -23.71
CA VAL A 182 4.02 7.27 -22.25
C VAL A 182 3.17 8.50 -21.93
N ALA A 183 3.36 9.61 -22.66
CA ALA A 183 2.54 10.81 -22.48
C ALA A 183 1.05 10.55 -22.70
N ARG A 184 0.69 9.72 -23.69
CA ARG A 184 -0.71 9.33 -23.93
C ARG A 184 -1.28 8.51 -22.77
N VAL A 185 -0.56 7.48 -22.33
CA VAL A 185 -1.01 6.62 -21.21
C VAL A 185 -1.10 7.42 -19.92
N ARG A 186 -0.13 8.30 -19.65
CA ARG A 186 -0.14 9.23 -18.52
C ARG A 186 -1.42 10.07 -18.50
N ASN A 187 -1.76 10.73 -19.61
CA ASN A 187 -2.98 11.55 -19.69
C ASN A 187 -4.25 10.73 -19.43
N GLU A 188 -4.32 9.49 -19.95
CA GLU A 188 -5.45 8.58 -19.71
C GLU A 188 -5.53 8.19 -18.23
N LEU A 189 -4.41 7.92 -17.58
CA LEU A 189 -4.34 7.62 -16.15
C LEU A 189 -4.71 8.86 -15.31
N GLU A 190 -4.18 10.04 -15.62
CA GLU A 190 -4.53 11.28 -14.90
C GLU A 190 -6.04 11.53 -14.89
N GLN A 191 -6.73 11.24 -16.00
CA GLN A 191 -8.18 11.46 -16.13
C GLN A 191 -9.01 10.30 -15.57
N ASN A 192 -8.54 9.06 -15.65
CA ASN A 192 -9.37 7.86 -15.43
C ASN A 192 -8.80 6.85 -14.41
N HIS A 193 -7.83 7.23 -13.56
CA HIS A 193 -7.24 6.34 -12.55
C HIS A 193 -8.20 5.92 -11.44
N GLU A 194 -9.24 6.70 -11.12
CA GLU A 194 -10.35 6.27 -10.26
C GLU A 194 -11.30 5.32 -11.03
N CYS A 195 -10.77 4.16 -11.45
CA CYS A 195 -11.50 3.26 -12.33
C CYS A 195 -12.42 2.29 -11.57
N GLU A 196 -13.72 2.41 -11.81
CA GLU A 196 -14.67 1.32 -11.61
C GLU A 196 -14.64 0.41 -12.84
N HIS A 197 -14.39 -0.89 -12.62
CA HIS A 197 -14.06 -1.85 -13.67
C HIS A 197 -15.21 -2.60 -14.38
N PRO A 198 -16.53 -2.38 -14.15
CA PRO A 198 -17.55 -3.25 -14.73
C PRO A 198 -17.61 -3.10 -16.26
N GLY A 199 -17.35 -4.20 -16.97
CA GLY A 199 -17.53 -4.32 -18.43
C GLY A 199 -16.46 -3.66 -19.31
N ARG A 200 -15.36 -3.16 -18.75
CA ARG A 200 -14.38 -2.31 -19.49
C ARG A 200 -13.10 -3.02 -19.92
N PHE A 201 -13.10 -4.35 -19.88
CA PHE A 201 -11.91 -5.15 -20.22
C PHE A 201 -11.85 -5.48 -21.70
N GLN A 202 -10.71 -5.19 -22.32
CA GLN A 202 -10.34 -5.74 -23.62
C GLN A 202 -9.53 -7.02 -23.45
N LYS A 203 -9.63 -7.92 -24.42
CA LYS A 203 -8.96 -9.21 -24.40
C LYS A 203 -7.73 -9.15 -25.31
N LEU A 204 -6.55 -9.29 -24.72
CA LEU A 204 -5.29 -9.30 -25.45
C LEU A 204 -4.89 -10.74 -25.72
N TRP A 205 -4.87 -11.15 -26.98
CA TRP A 205 -4.52 -12.51 -27.37
C TRP A 205 -3.05 -12.64 -27.76
N ARG A 206 -2.45 -13.78 -27.41
CA ARG A 206 -1.08 -14.09 -27.82
C ARG A 206 -0.93 -14.16 -29.34
N HIS A 207 -1.94 -14.67 -30.06
CA HIS A 207 -1.85 -14.81 -31.51
C HIS A 207 -1.92 -13.45 -32.25
N ASP A 208 -2.45 -12.41 -31.60
CA ASP A 208 -2.45 -11.03 -32.10
C ASP A 208 -1.12 -10.30 -31.81
N GLY A 209 -0.10 -11.02 -31.33
CA GLY A 209 1.23 -10.47 -31.06
C GLY A 209 1.45 -9.95 -29.63
N TYR A 210 0.47 -10.06 -28.75
CA TYR A 210 0.60 -9.59 -27.36
C TYR A 210 1.27 -10.64 -26.43
N GLY A 211 1.84 -10.17 -25.32
CA GLY A 211 2.37 -11.03 -24.24
C GLY A 211 3.73 -11.68 -24.51
N GLY A 212 4.33 -11.44 -25.68
CA GLY A 212 5.70 -11.85 -26.00
C GLY A 212 5.98 -13.34 -25.78
N ARG A 213 7.27 -13.71 -25.64
CA ARG A 213 7.66 -15.12 -25.41
C ARG A 213 7.16 -15.66 -24.08
N ARG A 214 7.16 -14.82 -23.05
CA ARG A 214 6.91 -15.19 -21.66
C ARG A 214 5.42 -15.31 -21.30
N GLY A 215 4.53 -14.84 -22.16
CA GLY A 215 3.09 -14.78 -21.91
C GLY A 215 2.72 -13.58 -21.05
N PHE A 216 1.47 -13.57 -20.63
CA PHE A 216 0.93 -12.51 -19.82
C PHE A 216 1.12 -12.83 -18.34
N GLN A 217 1.31 -11.81 -17.52
CA GLN A 217 1.29 -11.92 -16.07
C GLN A 217 0.07 -11.16 -15.54
N CYS A 218 -0.70 -11.81 -14.66
CA CYS A 218 -1.78 -11.16 -13.93
C CYS A 218 -1.21 -10.23 -12.86
N GLU A 219 -1.68 -9.00 -12.79
CA GLU A 219 -1.20 -8.04 -11.78
C GLU A 219 -1.83 -8.24 -10.40
N MET A 220 -2.92 -9.02 -10.32
CA MET A 220 -3.63 -9.30 -9.07
C MET A 220 -3.15 -10.58 -8.37
N CYS A 221 -2.84 -11.64 -9.13
CA CYS A 221 -2.39 -12.92 -8.59
C CYS A 221 -0.98 -13.33 -9.03
N TYR A 222 -0.35 -12.56 -9.92
CA TYR A 222 0.99 -12.83 -10.46
C TYR A 222 1.14 -14.11 -11.29
N ASP A 223 0.07 -14.87 -11.46
CA ASP A 223 0.04 -16.05 -12.32
C ASP A 223 0.26 -15.70 -13.78
N ARG A 224 0.78 -16.68 -14.52
CA ARG A 224 1.04 -16.56 -15.94
C ARG A 224 -0.06 -17.17 -16.79
N HIS A 225 -0.41 -16.45 -17.85
CA HIS A 225 -1.39 -16.88 -18.83
C HIS A 225 -0.79 -16.87 -20.23
N TRP A 226 -1.04 -17.94 -20.99
CA TRP A 226 -0.46 -18.11 -22.32
C TRP A 226 -1.40 -17.77 -23.47
N LYS A 227 -2.72 -17.89 -23.28
CA LYS A 227 -3.71 -17.67 -24.36
C LYS A 227 -4.08 -16.20 -24.51
N TYR A 228 -4.53 -15.59 -23.42
CA TYR A 228 -4.94 -14.19 -23.39
C TYR A 228 -4.81 -13.63 -21.97
N ILE A 229 -4.88 -12.30 -21.87
CA ILE A 229 -5.16 -11.58 -20.62
C ILE A 229 -6.21 -10.50 -20.83
N LEU A 230 -6.83 -10.04 -19.75
CA LEU A 230 -7.83 -8.97 -19.78
C LEU A 230 -7.16 -7.67 -19.35
N GLN A 231 -7.18 -6.65 -20.21
CA GLN A 231 -6.66 -5.33 -19.90
C GLN A 231 -7.80 -4.34 -19.73
N CYS A 232 -7.81 -3.56 -18.64
CA CYS A 232 -8.76 -2.45 -18.50
C CYS A 232 -8.42 -1.31 -19.47
N ARG A 233 -9.44 -0.72 -20.10
CA ARG A 233 -9.23 0.38 -21.06
C ARG A 233 -8.84 1.72 -20.45
N HIS A 234 -9.05 1.91 -19.14
CA HIS A 234 -8.79 3.18 -18.47
C HIS A 234 -7.55 3.13 -17.58
N CYS A 235 -7.45 2.13 -16.70
CA CYS A 235 -6.32 1.99 -15.78
C CYS A 235 -5.23 1.02 -16.28
N PHE A 236 -5.40 0.41 -17.46
CA PHE A 236 -4.45 -0.50 -18.11
C PHE A 236 -3.99 -1.70 -17.26
N VAL A 237 -4.74 -2.06 -16.21
CA VAL A 237 -4.44 -3.23 -15.37
C VAL A 237 -4.69 -4.51 -16.17
N ASN A 238 -3.71 -5.41 -16.17
CA ASN A 238 -3.81 -6.73 -16.77
C ASN A 238 -4.20 -7.78 -15.73
N VAL A 239 -5.34 -8.43 -15.92
CA VAL A 239 -5.89 -9.40 -14.97
C VAL A 239 -6.37 -10.67 -15.64
N CYS A 240 -6.32 -11.77 -14.90
CA CYS A 240 -6.87 -13.04 -15.36
C CYS A 240 -8.40 -13.07 -15.22
N GLU A 241 -9.03 -14.04 -15.89
CA GLU A 241 -10.49 -14.21 -15.87
C GLU A 241 -11.03 -14.43 -14.45
N GLU A 242 -10.30 -15.17 -13.61
CA GLU A 242 -10.67 -15.44 -12.23
C GLU A 242 -10.57 -14.19 -11.35
N CYS A 243 -9.48 -13.44 -11.47
CA CYS A 243 -9.30 -12.18 -10.75
C CYS A 243 -10.34 -11.14 -11.15
N ARG A 244 -10.72 -11.07 -12.43
CA ARG A 244 -11.83 -10.20 -12.86
C ARG A 244 -13.15 -10.56 -12.17
N ARG A 245 -13.44 -11.84 -11.95
CA ARG A 245 -14.72 -12.28 -11.38
C ARG A 245 -14.80 -12.13 -9.88
N HIS A 246 -13.67 -12.27 -9.18
CA HIS A 246 -13.65 -12.44 -7.72
C HIS A 246 -12.91 -11.32 -6.97
N ARG A 247 -12.16 -10.44 -7.65
CA ARG A 247 -11.27 -9.46 -7.01
C ARG A 247 -11.43 -8.03 -7.54
N ILE A 248 -12.29 -7.83 -8.53
CA ILE A 248 -12.55 -6.57 -9.25
C ILE A 248 -14.07 -6.46 -9.45
#